data_AF-A0A6H3FA63-F1
#
_entry.id   AF-A0A6H3FA63-F1
#
_cell.length_a   1.000
_cell.length_b   1.000
_cell.length_c   1.000
_cell.angle_alpha   90.00
_cell.angle_beta   90.00
_cell.angle_gamma   90.00
#
_symmetry.space_group_name_H-M   'P 1'
#
loop_
_entity.id
_entity.type
_entity.pdbx_description
1 polymer ?
#
loop_
_entity_poly.entity_id
_entity_poly.type
_entity_poly.pdbx_seq_one_letter_code
_entity_poly.pdbx_strand_id
1 'polypeptide(L)'
;MYALHDDIRNLSAVLDLLQAQADAAQRPVLRLMGDHLRLLAGQLAQRPVAEVPWSAPLCPPPHSLPSLSHPLLTEACRVPQ
;
A
#
# COMPACT_ATOMS: atom_id res chain seq x y z
N MET A 1 -12.82 10.55 -18.77
CA MET A 1 -12.56 9.57 -17.69
C MET A 1 -11.89 8.30 -18.19
N TYR A 2 -12.22 7.81 -19.39
CA TYR A 2 -11.57 6.63 -20.00
C TYR A 2 -10.06 6.79 -20.22
N ALA A 3 -9.59 7.96 -20.68
CA ALA A 3 -8.17 8.21 -20.92
C ALA A 3 -7.26 7.87 -19.71
N LEU A 4 -7.60 8.33 -18.51
CA LEU A 4 -6.81 8.03 -17.31
C LEU A 4 -6.84 6.54 -16.95
N HIS A 5 -7.98 5.88 -17.08
CA HIS A 5 -8.08 4.43 -16.83
C HIS A 5 -7.20 3.65 -17.82
N ASP A 6 -7.23 4.04 -19.09
CA ASP A 6 -6.43 3.43 -20.15
C ASP A 6 -4.94 3.69 -19.94
N ASP A 7 -4.56 4.91 -19.55
CA ASP A 7 -3.17 5.29 -19.22
C ASP A 7 -2.63 4.46 -18.05
N ILE A 8 -3.42 4.28 -16.99
CA ILE A 8 -3.04 3.45 -15.82
C ILE A 8 -2.85 1.99 -16.25
N ARG A 9 -3.75 1.45 -17.08
CA ARG A 9 -3.60 0.08 -17.60
C ARG A 9 -2.37 -0.05 -18.48
N ASN A 10 -2.12 0.91 -19.36
CA ASN A 10 -0.95 0.92 -20.22
C ASN A 10 0.34 0.94 -19.39
N LEU A 11 0.42 1.83 -18.39
CA LEU A 11 1.56 1.90 -17.49
C LEU A 11 1.77 0.59 -16.71
N SER A 12 0.70 -0.06 -16.25
CA SER A 12 0.80 -1.37 -15.58
C SER A 12 1.39 -2.44 -16.50
N ALA A 13 1.04 -2.43 -17.79
CA ALA A 13 1.60 -3.36 -18.79
C ALA A 13 3.07 -3.07 -19.10
N VAL A 14 3.46 -1.79 -19.14
CA VAL A 14 4.87 -1.40 -19.29
C VAL A 14 5.70 -1.90 -18.10
N LEU A 15 5.16 -1.81 -16.87
CA LEU A 15 5.84 -2.34 -15.68
C LEU A 15 6.00 -3.86 -15.73
N ASP A 16 5.01 -4.59 -16.24
CA ASP A 16 5.11 -6.04 -16.45
C ASP A 16 6.26 -6.39 -17.43
N LEU A 17 6.40 -5.61 -18.51
CA LEU A 17 7.51 -5.77 -19.47
C LEU A 17 8.86 -5.47 -18.84
N LEU A 18 8.96 -4.38 -18.07
CA LEU A 18 10.18 -4.01 -17.36
C LEU A 18 10.55 -5.06 -16.32
N GLN A 19 9.58 -5.62 -15.60
CA GLN A 19 9.79 -6.66 -14.59
C GLN A 19 10.43 -7.92 -15.20
N ALA A 20 10.09 -8.28 -16.45
CA ALA A 20 10.67 -9.44 -17.12
C ALA A 20 12.18 -9.30 -17.34
N GLN A 21 12.66 -8.07 -17.55
CA GLN A 21 14.08 -7.76 -17.79
C GLN A 21 14.80 -7.23 -16.55
N ALA A 22 14.08 -6.96 -15.47
CA ALA A 22 14.64 -6.36 -14.26
C ALA A 22 15.45 -7.34 -13.42
N ASP A 23 16.43 -6.79 -12.72
CA ASP A 23 17.22 -7.49 -11.71
C ASP A 23 16.35 -8.02 -10.57
N ALA A 24 16.81 -9.09 -9.92
CA ALA A 24 16.08 -9.75 -8.84
C ALA A 24 15.68 -8.79 -7.69
N ALA A 25 16.51 -7.78 -7.41
CA ALA A 25 16.23 -6.76 -6.40
C ALA A 25 15.12 -5.76 -6.79
N GLN A 26 14.93 -5.52 -8.09
CA GLN A 26 13.97 -4.53 -8.62
C GLN A 26 12.59 -5.14 -8.90
N ARG A 27 12.54 -6.45 -9.21
CA ARG A 27 11.28 -7.15 -9.50
C ARG A 27 10.19 -6.99 -8.43
N PRO A 28 10.48 -7.03 -7.11
CA PRO A 28 9.45 -6.85 -6.09
C PRO A 28 8.81 -5.46 -6.14
N VAL A 29 9.62 -4.43 -6.39
CA VAL A 29 9.15 -3.03 -6.44
C VAL A 29 8.30 -2.81 -7.70
N LEU A 30 8.76 -3.28 -8.86
CA LEU A 30 8.01 -3.18 -10.11
C LEU A 30 6.67 -3.92 -10.03
N ARG A 31 6.66 -5.11 -9.42
CA ARG A 31 5.43 -5.86 -9.17
C ARG A 31 4.48 -5.08 -8.28
N LEU A 32 4.96 -4.56 -7.15
CA LEU A 32 4.13 -3.79 -6.22
C LEU A 32 3.50 -2.56 -6.88
N MET A 33 4.27 -1.85 -7.71
CA MET A 33 3.78 -0.70 -8.48
C MET A 33 2.72 -1.13 -9.50
N GLY A 34 2.96 -2.21 -10.25
CA GLY A 34 2.00 -2.74 -11.23
C GLY A 34 0.69 -3.19 -10.58
N ASP A 35 0.77 -3.84 -9.42
CA ASP A 35 -0.40 -4.28 -8.64
C ASP A 35 -1.21 -3.08 -8.13
N HIS A 36 -0.55 -2.02 -7.63
CA HIS A 36 -1.22 -0.78 -7.22
C HIS A 36 -1.95 -0.10 -8.38
N LEU A 37 -1.32 -0.01 -9.55
CA LEU A 37 -1.95 0.59 -10.73
C LEU A 37 -3.18 -0.21 -11.17
N ARG A 38 -3.12 -1.54 -11.16
CA ARG A 38 -4.28 -2.40 -11.47
C ARG A 38 -5.43 -2.20 -10.48
N LEU A 39 -5.11 -2.06 -9.20
CA LEU A 39 -6.11 -1.76 -8.16
C LEU A 39 -6.77 -0.39 -8.39
N LEU A 40 -5.98 0.65 -8.70
CA LEU A 40 -6.50 1.98 -9.04
C LEU A 40 -7.38 1.96 -10.29
N ALA A 41 -6.96 1.26 -11.34
CA ALA A 41 -7.76 1.09 -12.55
C ALA A 41 -9.10 0.42 -12.25
N GLY A 42 -9.10 -0.61 -11.40
CA GLY A 42 -10.31 -1.29 -10.93
C GLY A 42 -11.25 -0.37 -10.16
N GLN A 43 -10.72 0.46 -9.26
CA GLN A 43 -11.51 1.45 -8.51
C GLN A 43 -12.11 2.52 -9.42
N LEU A 44 -11.37 2.97 -10.43
CA LEU A 44 -11.86 3.94 -11.43
C LEU A 44 -12.98 3.35 -12.30
N ALA A 45 -12.89 2.06 -12.65
CA ALA A 45 -13.91 1.37 -13.42
C ALA A 45 -15.18 1.06 -12.60
N GLN A 46 -15.04 0.84 -11.30
CA GLN A 46 -16.13 0.53 -10.38
C GLN A 46 -16.82 1.76 -9.80
N ARG A 47 -16.31 2.97 -10.01
CA ARG A 47 -16.91 4.19 -9.49
C ARG A 47 -18.10 4.58 -10.36
N PRO A 48 -19.37 4.36 -9.95
CA PRO A 48 -20.48 5.09 -10.57
C PRO A 48 -20.22 6.58 -10.35
N VAL A 49 -20.72 7.43 -11.25
CA VAL A 49 -20.72 8.88 -11.10
C VAL A 49 -21.53 9.24 -9.85
N ALA A 50 -20.89 9.11 -8.69
CA ALA A 50 -21.31 9.64 -7.42
C ALA A 50 -20.06 10.35 -6.91
N GLU A 51 -20.18 11.67 -6.78
CA GLU A 51 -19.16 12.49 -6.14
C GLU A 51 -18.78 11.83 -4.81
N VAL A 52 -17.53 11.38 -4.71
CA VAL A 52 -17.00 11.00 -3.41
C VAL A 52 -16.59 12.33 -2.78
N PRO A 53 -17.21 12.76 -1.69
CA PRO A 53 -16.63 13.84 -0.92
C PRO A 53 -15.30 13.30 -0.41
N TRP A 54 -14.19 13.99 -0.70
CA TRP A 54 -12.84 13.69 -0.19
C TRP A 54 -12.72 13.86 1.35
N SER A 55 -13.77 13.55 2.10
CA SER A 55 -13.86 13.68 3.54
C SER A 55 -13.76 12.29 4.18
N ALA A 56 -12.60 11.65 4.05
CA ALA A 56 -12.23 10.54 4.93
C ALA A 56 -10.90 10.91 5.62
N PRO A 57 -10.85 11.00 6.96
CA PRO A 57 -9.62 11.32 7.68
C PRO A 57 -8.60 10.20 7.53
N LEU A 58 -7.36 10.55 7.17
CA LEU A 58 -6.24 9.62 6.92
C LEU A 58 -5.58 9.04 8.18
N CYS A 59 -6.19 9.12 9.36
CA CYS A 59 -5.63 8.52 10.58
C CYS A 59 -6.74 8.07 11.53
N PRO A 60 -6.70 6.84 12.08
CA PRO A 60 -7.38 6.58 13.34
C PRO A 60 -6.72 7.43 14.44
N PRO A 61 -7.48 8.02 15.38
CA PRO A 61 -6.91 8.73 16.51
C PRO A 61 -6.02 7.76 17.32
N PRO A 62 -4.87 8.21 17.86
CA PRO A 62 -4.04 7.36 18.69
C PRO A 62 -4.88 6.91 19.89
N HIS A 63 -5.08 5.59 19.97
CA HIS A 63 -5.76 4.95 21.08
C HIS A 63 -5.23 5.50 22.40
N SER A 64 -6.14 6.04 23.20
CA SER A 64 -5.92 6.34 24.60
C SER A 64 -5.33 5.09 25.24
N LEU A 65 -4.05 5.17 25.63
CA LEU A 65 -3.39 4.15 26.42
C LEU A 65 -4.26 3.88 27.66
N PRO A 66 -4.73 2.64 27.91
CA PRO A 66 -5.19 2.31 29.24
C PRO A 66 -3.97 2.39 30.16
N SER A 67 -4.05 3.29 31.14
CA SER A 67 -3.11 3.39 32.26
C SER A 67 -3.08 2.04 32.97
N LEU A 68 -2.14 1.17 32.60
CA LEU A 68 -1.80 -0.03 33.34
C LEU A 68 -0.68 0.35 34.30
N SER A 69 -1.10 0.80 35.48
CA SER A 69 -0.26 0.84 36.65
C SER A 69 0.12 -0.60 36.99
N HIS A 70 1.40 -0.99 36.87
CA HIS A 70 2.05 -1.96 37.77
C HIS A 70 3.56 -1.98 37.53
N PRO A 71 4.38 -1.93 38.60
CA PRO A 71 5.84 -2.01 38.51
C PRO A 71 6.33 -3.47 38.51
N LEU A 72 7.60 -3.64 38.11
CA LEU A 72 8.48 -4.75 38.49
C LEU A 72 8.36 -6.05 37.66
N LEU A 73 9.25 -6.19 36.68
CA LEU A 73 10.21 -7.31 36.65
C LEU A 73 11.35 -7.02 35.68
N THR A 74 12.48 -6.69 36.31
CA THR A 74 13.85 -6.62 35.83
C THR A 74 14.32 -7.97 35.25
N GLU A 75 15.35 -7.91 34.39
CA GLU A 75 16.23 -9.02 33.95
C GLU A 75 15.62 -10.05 32.97
N ALA A 76 16.26 -10.50 31.89
CA ALA A 76 17.62 -10.32 31.40
C ALA A 76 17.66 -10.69 29.90
N CYS A 77 18.17 -9.81 29.03
CA CYS A 77 18.68 -10.22 27.73
C CYS A 77 20.08 -10.80 27.93
N ARG A 78 20.25 -12.12 27.86
CA ARG A 78 21.56 -12.74 27.63
C ARG A 78 21.56 -13.41 26.26
N VAL A 79 22.46 -12.92 25.42
CA VAL A 79 22.82 -13.50 24.12
C VAL A 79 23.66 -14.76 24.38
N PRO A 80 23.33 -15.94 23.80
CA PRO A 80 24.23 -17.08 23.85
C PRO A 80 25.40 -16.91 22.86
N GLN A 81 26.62 -17.22 23.31
CA GLN A 81 27.75 -17.59 22.45
C GLN A 81 27.70 -19.08 22.15
#